data_AF-A0A4R0I3L4-F1
#
_entry.id   AF-A0A4R0I3L4-F1
#
_cell.length_a   1.000
_cell.length_b   1.000
_cell.length_c   1.000
_cell.angle_alpha   90.00
_cell.angle_beta   90.00
_cell.angle_gamma   90.00
#
_symmetry.space_group_name_H-M   'P 1'
#
loop_
_entity.id
_entity.type
_entity.pdbx_description
1 polymer ?
#
loop_
_entity_poly.entity_id
_entity_poly.type
_entity_poly.pdbx_seq_one_letter_code
_entity_poly.pdbx_strand_id
1 'polypeptide(L)'
;MTTPARQHEADAVELAYHTALIRYGLKAQEDALAMWQDIPTAGAARSGPWLLRLLRYIALRRQRARALTIAKYRLTRALRTGHTIARPGTSSESPVTIGDLEAEFEQLAGIDINISSVPEATTIPVEPITVTSTELDRLERDAQEEAQVVLDALGPSSLTRRLAELDLEEAAEKVDKQRTEAHQKSGRRQAAAVERLVLNGARSTTWTLAAKDKRAVGYVRFSTTGTPCGWCAMLISRGAVYRSEKSAKYAEGDLYHDNCKCDVMPVFSDEQYDQSDMFALNREYSELWPQVTRGLSGKAALSAWRAFIRKQQADAQEARPSSTSVQEA
;
A
#
# COMPACT_ATOMS: atom_id res chain seq x y z
N MET A 1 20.76 10.82 -19.42
CA MET A 1 20.81 10.53 -17.98
C MET A 1 20.06 11.63 -17.26
N THR A 2 19.36 11.27 -16.19
CA THR A 2 18.55 12.18 -15.37
C THR A 2 19.46 13.01 -14.49
N THR A 3 19.15 14.29 -14.27
CA THR A 3 19.98 15.12 -13.38
C THR A 3 19.74 14.71 -11.92
N PRO A 4 20.75 14.86 -11.02
CA PRO A 4 20.56 14.59 -9.59
C PRO A 4 19.40 15.39 -8.97
N ALA A 5 19.17 16.63 -9.44
CA ALA A 5 18.05 17.46 -8.98
C ALA A 5 16.68 16.81 -9.31
N ARG A 6 16.50 16.32 -10.54
CA ARG A 6 15.27 15.61 -10.94
C ARG A 6 15.09 14.29 -10.19
N GLN A 7 16.19 13.61 -9.85
CA GLN A 7 16.13 12.40 -9.04
C GLN A 7 15.61 12.70 -7.63
N HIS A 8 16.17 13.70 -6.96
CA HIS A 8 15.75 14.13 -5.64
C HIS A 8 14.28 14.58 -5.61
N GLU A 9 13.84 15.32 -6.62
CA GLU A 9 12.44 15.73 -6.75
C GLU A 9 11.50 14.56 -6.97
N ALA A 10 11.87 13.59 -7.79
CA ALA A 10 11.07 12.37 -7.92
C ALA A 10 10.99 11.58 -6.60
N ASP A 11 12.04 11.58 -5.77
CA ASP A 11 12.00 10.97 -4.44
C ASP A 11 11.07 11.76 -3.50
N ALA A 12 11.03 13.10 -3.61
CA ALA A 12 10.09 13.94 -2.87
C ALA A 12 8.62 13.70 -3.27
N VAL A 13 8.35 13.51 -4.57
CA VAL A 13 7.00 13.11 -5.05
C VAL A 13 6.61 11.75 -4.47
N GLU A 14 7.51 10.77 -4.48
CA GLU A 14 7.25 9.45 -3.89
C GLU A 14 6.94 9.58 -2.40
N LEU A 15 7.71 10.36 -1.64
CA LEU A 15 7.45 10.60 -0.21
C LEU A 15 6.08 11.28 0.03
N ALA A 16 5.74 12.31 -0.75
CA ALA A 16 4.45 12.99 -0.68
C ALA A 16 3.29 12.02 -0.99
N TYR A 17 3.46 11.19 -2.03
CA TYR A 17 2.49 10.17 -2.41
C TYR A 17 2.25 9.16 -1.30
N HIS A 18 3.31 8.60 -0.72
CA HIS A 18 3.15 7.63 0.37
C HIS A 18 2.55 8.27 1.62
N THR A 19 2.86 9.54 1.90
CA THR A 19 2.20 10.30 2.98
C THR A 19 0.70 10.44 2.74
N ALA A 20 0.30 10.85 1.53
CA ALA A 20 -1.10 10.93 1.15
C ALA A 20 -1.80 9.57 1.23
N LEU A 21 -1.16 8.51 0.74
CA LEU A 21 -1.71 7.16 0.72
C LEU A 21 -1.87 6.57 2.14
N ILE A 22 -0.93 6.84 3.06
CA ILE A 22 -1.05 6.45 4.48
C ILE A 22 -2.24 7.16 5.13
N ARG A 23 -2.38 8.47 4.94
CA ARG A 23 -3.56 9.23 5.43
C ARG A 23 -4.86 8.65 4.87
N TYR A 24 -4.83 8.25 3.60
CA TYR A 24 -5.95 7.63 2.92
C TYR A 24 -6.36 6.30 3.55
N GLY A 25 -5.40 5.42 3.81
CA GLY A 25 -5.61 4.13 4.48
C GLY A 25 -6.14 4.28 5.91
N LEU A 26 -5.54 5.17 6.69
CA LEU A 26 -6.00 5.46 8.06
C LEU A 26 -7.44 5.98 8.09
N LYS A 27 -7.79 6.89 7.16
CA LYS A 27 -9.16 7.38 7.04
C LYS A 27 -10.14 6.28 6.64
N ALA A 28 -9.73 5.37 5.75
CA ALA A 28 -10.54 4.21 5.37
C ALA A 28 -10.83 3.29 6.56
N GLN A 29 -9.83 3.06 7.42
CA GLN A 29 -9.99 2.28 8.64
C GLN A 29 -10.94 2.96 9.64
N GLU A 30 -10.79 4.27 9.86
CA GLU A 30 -11.66 5.08 10.73
C GLU A 30 -13.12 5.05 10.25
N ASP A 31 -13.36 5.33 8.96
CA ASP A 31 -14.70 5.33 8.37
C ASP A 31 -15.33 3.93 8.45
N ALA A 32 -14.55 2.86 8.26
CA ALA A 32 -15.02 1.49 8.41
C ALA A 32 -15.45 1.15 9.84
N LEU A 33 -14.73 1.63 10.85
CA LEU A 33 -15.09 1.49 12.26
C LEU A 33 -16.37 2.27 12.60
N ALA A 34 -16.54 3.46 12.02
CA ALA A 34 -17.75 4.25 12.18
C ALA A 34 -18.96 3.54 11.55
N MET A 35 -18.83 3.05 10.32
CA MET A 35 -19.91 2.27 9.66
C MET A 35 -20.24 0.98 10.43
N TRP A 36 -19.26 0.36 11.07
CA TRP A 36 -19.48 -0.84 11.88
C TRP A 36 -20.40 -0.60 13.08
N GLN A 37 -20.51 0.63 13.60
CA GLN A 37 -21.44 0.94 14.70
C GLN A 37 -22.92 0.76 14.33
N ASP A 38 -23.24 0.65 13.03
CA ASP A 38 -24.59 0.31 12.58
C ASP A 38 -24.96 -1.16 12.82
N ILE A 39 -23.98 -2.03 13.09
CA ILE A 39 -24.18 -3.43 13.44
C ILE A 39 -24.48 -3.55 14.94
N PRO A 40 -25.60 -4.16 15.34
CA PRO A 40 -25.90 -4.36 16.75
C PRO A 40 -24.88 -5.28 17.45
N THR A 41 -24.58 -5.01 18.71
CA THR A 41 -23.72 -5.87 19.55
C THR A 41 -24.33 -7.23 19.82
N ALA A 42 -25.66 -7.32 19.84
CA ALA A 42 -26.41 -8.55 20.10
C ALA A 42 -26.59 -9.44 18.85
N GLY A 43 -26.19 -8.99 17.65
CA GLY A 43 -26.31 -9.82 16.45
C GLY A 43 -26.18 -9.09 15.11
N ALA A 44 -26.19 -9.88 14.04
CA ALA A 44 -25.86 -9.46 12.68
C ALA A 44 -27.06 -9.00 11.83
N ALA A 45 -28.17 -8.56 12.43
CA ALA A 45 -29.43 -8.28 11.72
C ALA A 45 -29.34 -7.19 10.63
N ARG A 46 -28.35 -6.28 10.72
CA ARG A 46 -28.14 -5.16 9.76
C ARG A 46 -27.01 -5.39 8.76
N SER A 47 -26.56 -6.64 8.61
CA SER A 47 -25.34 -6.96 7.84
C SER A 47 -25.45 -6.69 6.34
N GLY A 48 -26.59 -6.98 5.70
CA GLY A 48 -26.77 -6.74 4.27
C GLY A 48 -26.62 -5.26 3.88
N PRO A 49 -27.42 -4.34 4.45
CA PRO A 49 -27.29 -2.91 4.19
C PRO A 49 -25.93 -2.33 4.58
N TRP A 50 -25.33 -2.80 5.68
CA TRP A 50 -23.98 -2.43 6.08
C TRP A 50 -22.95 -2.83 5.01
N LEU A 51 -22.96 -4.09 4.56
CA LEU A 51 -22.01 -4.62 3.60
C LEU A 51 -22.12 -3.89 2.25
N LEU A 52 -23.33 -3.67 1.75
CA LEU A 52 -23.53 -2.94 0.48
C LEU A 52 -22.98 -1.51 0.53
N ARG A 53 -23.19 -0.80 1.64
CA ARG A 53 -22.66 0.55 1.83
C ARG A 53 -21.13 0.55 1.94
N LEU A 54 -20.57 -0.41 2.66
CA LEU A 54 -19.12 -0.53 2.81
C LEU A 54 -18.44 -0.90 1.49
N LEU A 55 -19.02 -1.79 0.69
CA LEU A 55 -18.52 -2.13 -0.65
C LEU A 55 -18.51 -0.93 -1.60
N ARG A 56 -19.59 -0.13 -1.62
CA ARG A 56 -19.64 1.12 -2.41
C ARG A 56 -18.58 2.12 -1.96
N TYR A 57 -18.39 2.25 -0.64
CA TYR A 57 -17.35 3.10 -0.07
C TYR A 57 -15.96 2.65 -0.53
N ILE A 58 -15.65 1.35 -0.43
CA ILE A 58 -14.36 0.80 -0.85
C ILE A 58 -14.12 1.00 -2.34
N ALA A 59 -15.11 0.75 -3.20
CA ALA A 59 -14.99 0.95 -4.63
C ALA A 59 -14.62 2.41 -4.97
N LEU A 60 -15.31 3.38 -4.38
CA LEU A 60 -15.00 4.81 -4.57
C LEU A 60 -13.59 5.16 -4.06
N ARG A 61 -13.21 4.63 -2.89
CA ARG A 61 -11.89 4.88 -2.30
C ARG A 61 -10.76 4.29 -3.15
N ARG A 62 -10.94 3.06 -3.65
CA ARG A 62 -9.99 2.41 -4.55
C ARG A 62 -9.81 3.17 -5.86
N GLN A 63 -10.90 3.66 -6.47
CA GLN A 63 -10.83 4.47 -7.68
C GLN A 63 -9.97 5.72 -7.50
N ARG A 64 -10.13 6.41 -6.36
CA ARG A 64 -9.32 7.58 -5.99
C ARG A 64 -7.85 7.21 -5.72
N ALA A 65 -7.59 6.12 -5.01
CA ALA A 65 -6.23 5.64 -4.76
C ALA A 65 -5.51 5.28 -6.08
N ARG A 66 -6.23 4.67 -7.03
CA ARG A 66 -5.74 4.41 -8.39
C ARG A 66 -5.44 5.70 -9.15
N ALA A 67 -6.35 6.68 -9.13
CA ALA A 67 -6.13 7.96 -9.80
C ALA A 67 -4.87 8.67 -9.28
N LEU A 68 -4.73 8.76 -7.95
CA LEU A 68 -3.52 9.31 -7.31
C LEU A 68 -2.25 8.55 -7.74
N THR A 69 -2.34 7.22 -7.82
CA THR A 69 -1.20 6.38 -8.26
C THR A 69 -0.82 6.62 -9.72
N ILE A 70 -1.80 6.76 -10.62
CA ILE A 70 -1.56 7.09 -12.03
C ILE A 70 -0.89 8.45 -12.15
N ALA A 71 -1.41 9.48 -11.45
CA ALA A 71 -0.84 10.81 -11.44
C ALA A 71 0.62 10.80 -10.94
N LYS A 72 0.86 10.14 -9.80
CA LYS A 72 2.21 9.94 -9.27
C LYS A 72 3.13 9.24 -10.26
N TYR A 73 2.67 8.13 -10.85
CA TYR A 73 3.47 7.35 -11.79
C TYR A 73 3.85 8.20 -13.01
N ARG A 74 2.91 8.99 -13.55
CA ARG A 74 3.14 9.88 -14.67
C ARG A 74 4.17 10.97 -14.35
N LEU A 75 4.08 11.59 -13.16
CA LEU A 75 5.00 12.64 -12.73
C LEU A 75 6.40 12.09 -12.41
N THR A 76 6.50 11.06 -11.56
CA THR A 76 7.78 10.44 -11.20
C THR A 76 8.51 9.89 -12.42
N ARG A 77 7.80 9.26 -13.36
CA ARG A 77 8.39 8.81 -14.62
C ARG A 77 8.88 9.98 -15.48
N ALA A 78 8.13 11.08 -15.57
CA ALA A 78 8.57 12.27 -16.29
C ALA A 78 9.87 12.84 -15.71
N LEU A 79 9.94 12.97 -14.39
CA LEU A 79 11.14 13.43 -13.69
C LEU A 79 12.31 12.46 -13.88
N ARG A 80 12.06 11.14 -13.76
CA ARG A 80 13.09 10.10 -13.86
C ARG A 80 13.58 9.83 -15.27
N THR A 81 12.73 9.91 -16.30
CA THR A 81 13.09 9.48 -17.67
C THR A 81 12.89 10.56 -18.74
N GLY A 82 12.41 11.74 -18.36
CA GLY A 82 12.04 12.81 -19.29
C GLY A 82 10.84 12.50 -20.19
N HIS A 83 10.09 11.43 -19.88
CA HIS A 83 8.94 10.97 -20.66
C HIS A 83 7.85 10.51 -19.70
N THR A 84 6.59 10.74 -20.02
CA THR A 84 5.47 10.21 -19.24
C THR A 84 4.67 9.18 -20.04
N ILE A 85 3.66 8.59 -19.41
CA ILE A 85 2.74 7.67 -20.08
C ILE A 85 1.38 8.32 -20.32
N ALA A 86 0.69 7.86 -21.35
CA ALA A 86 -0.71 8.14 -21.56
C ALA A 86 -1.51 7.63 -20.35
N ARG A 87 -2.67 8.25 -20.08
CA ARG A 87 -3.58 7.69 -19.07
C ARG A 87 -4.07 6.33 -19.57
N PRO A 88 -4.12 5.29 -18.71
CA PRO A 88 -4.63 3.98 -19.12
C PRO A 88 -6.00 4.08 -19.80
N GLY A 89 -6.16 3.39 -20.92
CA GLY A 89 -7.38 3.45 -21.75
C GLY A 89 -7.52 4.68 -22.63
N THR A 90 -6.54 5.58 -22.69
CA THR A 90 -6.51 6.72 -23.62
C THR A 90 -5.46 6.50 -24.72
N SER A 91 -5.71 7.04 -25.91
CA SER A 91 -4.77 7.03 -27.03
C SER A 91 -4.11 8.41 -27.25
N SER A 92 -4.27 9.34 -26.30
CA SER A 92 -3.70 10.68 -26.44
C SER A 92 -2.19 10.61 -26.24
N GLU A 93 -1.46 10.93 -27.30
CA GLU A 93 0.00 11.10 -27.29
C GLU A 93 0.40 12.57 -27.30
N SER A 94 -0.58 13.48 -27.15
CA SER A 94 -0.33 14.91 -27.06
C SER A 94 0.63 15.19 -25.89
N PRO A 95 1.74 15.91 -26.12
CA PRO A 95 2.65 16.28 -25.04
C PRO A 95 1.95 17.03 -23.91
N VAL A 96 2.44 16.84 -22.69
CA VAL A 96 1.97 17.55 -21.49
C VAL A 96 3.11 18.34 -20.88
N THR A 97 2.83 19.33 -20.06
CA THR A 97 3.89 20.06 -19.34
C THR A 97 4.19 19.40 -17.99
N ILE A 98 5.32 19.74 -17.38
CA ILE A 98 5.62 19.34 -15.99
C ILE A 98 4.57 19.94 -15.04
N GLY A 99 4.20 21.21 -15.23
CA GLY A 99 3.15 21.85 -14.42
C GLY A 99 1.80 21.14 -14.50
N ASP A 100 1.42 20.59 -15.67
CA ASP A 100 0.20 19.79 -15.80
C ASP A 100 0.25 18.50 -14.96
N LEU A 101 1.43 17.86 -14.88
CA LEU A 101 1.64 16.63 -14.12
C LEU A 101 1.69 16.89 -12.61
N GLU A 102 2.31 18.00 -12.22
CA GLU A 102 2.37 18.48 -10.83
C GLU A 102 0.96 18.82 -10.35
N ALA A 103 0.24 19.68 -11.09
CA ALA A 103 -1.13 20.07 -10.73
C ALA A 103 -2.08 18.86 -10.62
N GLU A 104 -1.98 17.87 -11.52
CA GLU A 104 -2.75 16.62 -11.41
C GLU A 104 -2.42 15.86 -10.12
N PHE A 105 -1.14 15.71 -9.80
CA PHE A 105 -0.70 15.02 -8.60
C PHE A 105 -1.13 15.76 -7.33
N GLU A 106 -0.86 17.05 -7.22
CA GLU A 106 -1.17 17.87 -6.05
C GLU A 106 -2.67 17.93 -5.77
N GLN A 107 -3.49 18.05 -6.81
CA GLN A 107 -4.95 18.02 -6.70
C GLN A 107 -5.44 16.70 -6.06
N LEU A 108 -4.84 15.57 -6.43
CA LEU A 108 -5.23 14.25 -5.93
C LEU A 108 -4.59 13.91 -4.58
N ALA A 109 -3.37 14.37 -4.33
CA ALA A 109 -2.63 14.14 -3.10
C ALA A 109 -3.10 15.06 -1.96
N GLY A 110 -3.58 16.26 -2.29
CA GLY A 110 -3.85 17.32 -1.33
C GLY A 110 -2.58 17.81 -0.64
N ILE A 111 -1.44 17.76 -1.34
CA ILE A 111 -0.11 18.14 -0.86
C ILE A 111 0.54 18.93 -2.00
N ASP A 112 0.99 20.14 -1.67
CA ASP A 112 1.89 20.95 -2.50
C ASP A 112 3.31 20.39 -2.35
N ILE A 113 3.94 20.02 -3.47
CA ILE A 113 5.25 19.37 -3.50
C ILE A 113 6.40 20.37 -3.68
N ASN A 114 6.11 21.63 -4.04
CA ASN A 114 7.06 22.73 -4.25
C ASN A 114 8.36 22.29 -4.94
N ILE A 115 8.22 21.78 -6.16
CA ILE A 115 9.30 21.29 -7.01
C ILE A 115 9.74 22.43 -7.94
N SER A 116 11.04 22.59 -8.18
CA SER A 116 11.55 23.78 -8.91
C SER A 116 12.72 23.51 -9.86
N SER A 117 13.24 22.29 -9.92
CA SER A 117 14.40 21.94 -10.75
C SER A 117 14.06 21.79 -12.23
N VAL A 118 12.77 21.69 -12.54
CA VAL A 118 12.26 21.68 -13.91
C VAL A 118 11.23 22.79 -14.06
N PRO A 119 11.40 23.72 -15.03
CA PRO A 119 10.39 24.74 -15.29
C PRO A 119 9.05 24.09 -15.61
N GLU A 120 7.96 24.59 -15.01
CA GLU A 120 6.60 24.07 -15.21
C GLU A 120 6.23 23.93 -16.70
N ALA A 121 6.62 24.91 -17.52
CA ALA A 121 6.37 24.94 -18.96
C ALA A 121 7.17 23.89 -19.77
N THR A 122 8.01 23.07 -19.14
CA THR A 122 8.79 22.02 -19.80
C THR A 122 7.86 20.96 -20.38
N THR A 123 7.85 20.85 -21.71
CA THR A 123 7.08 19.83 -22.43
C THR A 123 7.68 18.44 -22.26
N ILE A 124 6.84 17.49 -21.88
CA ILE A 124 7.14 16.07 -21.68
C ILE A 124 6.41 15.24 -22.73
N PRO A 125 7.14 14.46 -23.54
CA PRO A 125 6.53 13.50 -24.46
C PRO A 125 5.70 12.44 -23.73
N VAL A 126 4.55 12.10 -24.29
CA VAL A 126 3.64 11.07 -23.78
C VAL A 126 3.82 9.79 -24.59
N GLU A 127 4.16 8.70 -23.92
CA GLU A 127 4.30 7.39 -24.55
C GLU A 127 3.03 6.54 -24.33
N PRO A 128 2.60 5.76 -25.34
CA PRO A 128 1.46 4.88 -25.18
C PRO A 128 1.76 3.76 -24.18
N ILE A 129 0.75 3.37 -23.41
CA ILE A 129 0.80 2.22 -22.51
C ILE A 129 -0.28 1.22 -22.88
N THR A 130 0.05 -0.08 -22.87
CA THR A 130 -0.87 -1.17 -23.26
C THR A 130 -1.87 -1.55 -22.16
N VAL A 131 -1.87 -0.84 -21.03
CA VAL A 131 -2.87 -1.01 -19.97
C VAL A 131 -4.19 -0.40 -20.43
N THR A 132 -5.19 -1.25 -20.63
CA THR A 132 -6.52 -0.84 -21.08
C THR A 132 -7.43 -0.47 -19.91
N SER A 133 -8.46 0.34 -20.16
CA SER A 133 -9.53 0.58 -19.19
C SER A 133 -10.21 -0.72 -18.77
N THR A 134 -10.48 -1.62 -19.72
CA THR A 134 -11.09 -2.93 -19.47
C THR A 134 -10.28 -3.80 -18.50
N GLU A 135 -8.95 -3.76 -18.58
CA GLU A 135 -8.07 -4.47 -17.65
C GLU A 135 -8.16 -3.90 -16.24
N LEU A 136 -8.16 -2.58 -16.10
CA LEU A 136 -8.35 -1.93 -14.79
C LEU A 136 -9.74 -2.18 -14.23
N ASP A 137 -10.79 -2.16 -15.06
CA ASP A 137 -12.16 -2.46 -14.65
C ASP A 137 -12.31 -3.91 -14.19
N ARG A 138 -11.59 -4.84 -14.84
CA ARG A 138 -11.53 -6.24 -14.39
C ARG A 138 -10.88 -6.33 -13.01
N LEU A 139 -9.75 -5.65 -12.78
CA LEU A 139 -9.10 -5.64 -11.46
C LEU A 139 -10.02 -5.10 -10.36
N GLU A 140 -10.88 -4.12 -10.67
CA GLU A 140 -11.86 -3.63 -9.69
C GLU A 140 -13.00 -4.61 -9.43
N ARG A 141 -13.48 -5.33 -10.45
CA ARG A 141 -14.48 -6.39 -10.25
C ARG A 141 -13.92 -7.51 -9.37
N ASP A 142 -12.73 -8.01 -9.71
CA ASP A 142 -12.05 -9.07 -8.96
C ASP A 142 -11.83 -8.61 -7.49
N ALA A 143 -11.45 -7.34 -7.26
CA ALA A 143 -11.29 -6.77 -5.93
C ALA A 143 -12.62 -6.58 -5.16
N GLN A 144 -13.72 -6.27 -5.86
CA GLN A 144 -15.03 -6.14 -5.23
C GLN A 144 -15.57 -7.50 -4.78
N GLU A 145 -15.35 -8.55 -5.57
CA GLU A 145 -15.68 -9.94 -5.21
C GLU A 145 -14.87 -10.39 -3.98
N GLU A 146 -13.56 -10.13 -3.96
CA GLU A 146 -12.72 -10.37 -2.77
C GLU A 146 -13.26 -9.63 -1.55
N ALA A 147 -13.54 -8.33 -1.70
CA ALA A 147 -14.02 -7.49 -0.61
C ALA A 147 -15.32 -8.03 -0.01
N GLN A 148 -16.25 -8.50 -0.83
CA GLN A 148 -17.52 -9.07 -0.34
C GLN A 148 -17.28 -10.28 0.56
N VAL A 149 -16.46 -11.22 0.11
CA VAL A 149 -16.14 -12.44 0.86
C VAL A 149 -15.40 -12.12 2.15
N VAL A 150 -14.37 -11.27 2.07
CA VAL A 150 -13.51 -10.94 3.21
C VAL A 150 -14.28 -10.16 4.29
N LEU A 151 -15.09 -9.18 3.90
CA LEU A 151 -15.77 -8.30 4.86
C LEU A 151 -16.93 -9.00 5.55
N ASP A 152 -17.66 -9.88 4.86
CA ASP A 152 -18.64 -10.73 5.53
C ASP A 152 -17.97 -11.65 6.56
N ALA A 153 -16.90 -12.34 6.14
CA ALA A 153 -16.17 -13.28 6.98
C ALA A 153 -15.56 -12.62 8.23
N LEU A 154 -14.96 -11.43 8.09
CA LEU A 154 -14.29 -10.72 9.18
C LEU A 154 -15.22 -9.87 10.04
N GLY A 155 -16.35 -9.43 9.49
CA GLY A 155 -17.34 -8.62 10.19
C GLY A 155 -18.50 -9.49 10.72
N PRO A 156 -19.67 -9.50 10.03
CA PRO A 156 -20.88 -10.19 10.49
C PRO A 156 -20.70 -11.66 10.85
N SER A 157 -20.11 -12.47 9.97
CA SER A 157 -19.93 -13.91 10.20
C SER A 157 -18.98 -14.18 11.36
N SER A 158 -17.93 -13.36 11.53
CA SER A 158 -17.07 -13.38 12.72
C SER A 158 -17.83 -13.01 13.99
N LEU A 159 -18.70 -12.00 13.95
CA LEU A 159 -19.50 -11.60 15.13
C LEU A 159 -20.48 -12.71 15.52
N THR A 160 -21.27 -13.22 14.58
CA THR A 160 -22.24 -14.30 14.82
C THR A 160 -21.57 -15.51 15.47
N ARG A 161 -20.43 -15.95 14.94
CA ARG A 161 -19.66 -17.07 15.52
C ARG A 161 -19.22 -16.79 16.96
N ARG A 162 -18.67 -15.60 17.23
CA ARG A 162 -18.23 -15.22 18.58
C ARG A 162 -19.37 -15.14 19.58
N LEU A 163 -20.55 -14.70 19.14
CA LEU A 163 -21.74 -14.62 19.99
C LEU A 163 -22.30 -16.01 20.31
N ALA A 164 -22.19 -16.96 19.38
CA ALA A 164 -22.61 -18.35 19.60
C ALA A 164 -21.73 -19.12 20.59
N GLU A 165 -20.51 -18.64 20.86
CA GLU A 165 -19.56 -19.22 21.82
C GLU A 165 -19.76 -18.70 23.26
N LEU A 166 -20.71 -17.78 23.49
CA LEU A 166 -20.94 -17.18 24.81
C LEU A 166 -21.75 -18.12 25.72
N ASP A 167 -21.32 -18.22 26.97
CA ASP A 167 -22.09 -18.86 28.04
C ASP A 167 -23.18 -17.91 28.54
N LEU A 168 -24.43 -18.23 28.24
CA LEU A 168 -25.59 -17.41 28.59
C LEU A 168 -26.07 -17.65 30.03
N GLU A 169 -25.49 -18.61 30.75
CA GLU A 169 -25.78 -18.86 32.17
C GLU A 169 -24.97 -17.93 33.10
N GLU A 170 -23.95 -17.24 32.58
CA GLU A 170 -23.21 -16.23 33.33
C GLU A 170 -24.08 -14.99 33.68
N ALA A 171 -23.61 -14.19 34.64
CA ALA A 171 -24.25 -12.93 35.00
C ALA A 171 -24.43 -12.03 33.77
N ALA A 172 -25.62 -11.44 33.61
CA ALA A 172 -25.99 -10.65 32.43
C ALA A 172 -24.97 -9.55 32.08
N GLU A 173 -24.44 -8.85 33.09
CA GLU A 173 -23.41 -7.82 32.91
C GLU A 173 -22.13 -8.38 32.25
N LYS A 174 -21.72 -9.59 32.64
CA LYS A 174 -20.54 -10.26 32.08
C LYS A 174 -20.78 -10.66 30.63
N VAL A 175 -21.96 -11.20 30.32
CA VAL A 175 -22.36 -11.57 28.95
C VAL A 175 -22.39 -10.32 28.07
N ASP A 176 -22.94 -9.20 28.54
CA ASP A 176 -23.00 -7.95 27.78
C ASP A 176 -21.62 -7.35 27.51
N LYS A 177 -20.70 -7.46 28.47
CA LYS A 177 -19.29 -7.11 28.25
C LYS A 177 -18.66 -7.98 27.17
N GLN A 178 -18.87 -9.30 27.22
CA GLN A 178 -18.34 -10.22 26.21
C GLN A 178 -18.91 -9.94 24.81
N ARG A 179 -20.20 -9.63 24.69
CA ARG A 179 -20.83 -9.19 23.43
C ARG A 179 -20.15 -7.95 22.88
N THR A 180 -19.91 -6.96 23.74
CA THR A 180 -19.24 -5.71 23.36
C THR A 180 -17.80 -5.97 22.88
N GLU A 181 -17.05 -6.83 23.58
CA GLU A 181 -15.70 -7.20 23.15
C GLU A 181 -15.68 -7.97 21.84
N ALA A 182 -16.63 -8.89 21.62
CA ALA A 182 -16.79 -9.62 20.37
C ALA A 182 -17.08 -8.67 19.20
N HIS A 183 -18.01 -7.73 19.41
CA HIS A 183 -18.33 -6.67 18.45
C HIS A 183 -17.11 -5.82 18.11
N GLN A 184 -16.37 -5.33 19.10
CA GLN A 184 -15.15 -4.54 18.88
C GLN A 184 -14.05 -5.33 18.16
N LYS A 185 -13.88 -6.62 18.49
CA LYS A 185 -12.90 -7.49 17.81
C LYS A 185 -13.24 -7.68 16.34
N SER A 186 -14.50 -7.97 16.00
CA SER A 186 -14.93 -8.08 14.58
C SER A 186 -14.82 -6.74 13.85
N GLY A 187 -15.24 -5.64 14.48
CA GLY A 187 -15.12 -4.29 13.93
C GLY A 187 -13.68 -3.89 13.59
N ARG A 188 -12.73 -4.13 14.51
CA ARG A 188 -11.31 -3.85 14.25
C ARG A 188 -10.72 -4.71 13.14
N ARG A 189 -11.09 -6.00 13.05
CA ARG A 189 -10.59 -6.90 12.01
C ARG A 189 -11.09 -6.52 10.63
N GLN A 190 -12.40 -6.25 10.48
CA GLN A 190 -12.93 -5.84 9.19
C GLN A 190 -12.35 -4.47 8.78
N ALA A 191 -12.22 -3.51 9.71
CA ALA A 191 -11.67 -2.19 9.39
C ALA A 191 -10.21 -2.26 8.91
N ALA A 192 -9.39 -3.13 9.49
CA ALA A 192 -8.02 -3.37 9.03
C ALA A 192 -7.98 -3.99 7.62
N ALA A 193 -8.95 -4.85 7.29
CA ALA A 193 -9.13 -5.37 5.93
C ALA A 193 -9.60 -4.29 4.95
N VAL A 194 -10.46 -3.35 5.38
CA VAL A 194 -10.87 -2.20 4.57
C VAL A 194 -9.66 -1.33 4.20
N GLU A 195 -8.78 -1.01 5.16
CA GLU A 195 -7.53 -0.30 4.87
C GLU A 195 -6.75 -1.04 3.77
N ARG A 196 -6.52 -2.34 3.94
CA ARG A 196 -5.80 -3.16 2.95
C ARG A 196 -6.46 -3.11 1.58
N LEU A 197 -7.77 -3.35 1.50
CA LEU A 197 -8.53 -3.39 0.24
C LEU A 197 -8.47 -2.04 -0.48
N VAL A 198 -8.53 -0.92 0.25
CA VAL A 198 -8.39 0.42 -0.33
C VAL A 198 -6.97 0.65 -0.84
N LEU A 199 -5.95 0.38 -0.02
CA LEU A 199 -4.54 0.56 -0.40
C LEU A 199 -4.12 -0.36 -1.55
N ASN A 200 -4.73 -1.53 -1.67
CA ASN A 200 -4.47 -2.45 -2.77
C ASN A 200 -4.87 -1.87 -4.13
N GLY A 201 -5.79 -0.90 -4.20
CA GLY A 201 -6.08 -0.19 -5.45
C GLY A 201 -4.88 0.61 -5.97
N ALA A 202 -4.08 1.19 -5.08
CA ALA A 202 -2.83 1.85 -5.42
C ALA A 202 -1.72 0.85 -5.77
N ARG A 203 -1.53 -0.17 -4.93
CA ARG A 203 -0.47 -1.19 -5.11
C ARG A 203 -0.61 -1.97 -6.41
N SER A 204 -1.82 -2.45 -6.73
CA SER A 204 -2.08 -3.18 -7.98
C SER A 204 -1.90 -2.29 -9.20
N THR A 205 -2.29 -1.02 -9.11
CA THR A 205 -2.10 -0.04 -10.20
C THR A 205 -0.62 0.17 -10.48
N THR A 206 0.19 0.41 -9.45
CA THR A 206 1.64 0.59 -9.62
C THR A 206 2.26 -0.63 -10.31
N TRP A 207 1.89 -1.83 -9.86
CA TRP A 207 2.34 -3.07 -10.49
C TRP A 207 1.94 -3.15 -11.97
N THR A 208 0.66 -2.96 -12.28
CA THR A 208 0.14 -3.07 -13.65
C THR A 208 0.84 -2.08 -14.59
N LEU A 209 1.08 -0.84 -14.15
CA LEU A 209 1.83 0.15 -14.92
C LEU A 209 3.31 -0.26 -15.08
N ALA A 210 3.96 -0.59 -13.95
CA ALA A 210 5.37 -0.98 -13.89
C ALA A 210 5.67 -2.34 -14.54
N ALA A 211 4.65 -3.13 -14.91
CA ALA A 211 4.83 -4.35 -15.69
C ALA A 211 4.81 -4.09 -17.21
N LYS A 212 4.09 -3.04 -17.67
CA LYS A 212 3.86 -2.76 -19.10
C LYS A 212 4.65 -1.56 -19.65
N ASP A 213 5.21 -0.74 -18.77
CA ASP A 213 5.98 0.43 -19.14
C ASP A 213 7.40 0.10 -19.63
N LYS A 214 7.70 0.20 -20.93
CA LYS A 214 9.02 -0.16 -21.49
C LYS A 214 10.23 0.52 -20.83
N ARG A 215 10.06 1.63 -20.10
CA ARG A 215 11.15 2.34 -19.40
C ARG A 215 11.40 1.87 -17.97
N ALA A 216 10.45 1.19 -17.34
CA ALA A 216 10.69 0.61 -16.03
C ALA A 216 11.56 -0.65 -16.18
N VAL A 217 12.71 -0.66 -15.52
CA VAL A 217 13.63 -1.81 -15.50
C VAL A 217 13.17 -2.87 -14.52
N GLY A 218 12.37 -2.48 -13.51
CA GLY A 218 11.81 -3.37 -12.52
C GLY A 218 10.90 -2.64 -11.52
N TYR A 219 10.63 -3.30 -10.41
CA TYR A 219 9.97 -2.71 -9.26
C TYR A 219 10.60 -3.26 -7.97
N VAL A 220 10.39 -2.57 -6.87
CA VAL A 220 10.81 -3.00 -5.54
C VAL A 220 9.64 -2.95 -4.57
N ARG A 221 9.69 -3.84 -3.57
CA ARG A 221 8.90 -3.71 -2.35
C ARG A 221 9.70 -2.87 -1.37
N PHE A 222 9.06 -1.94 -0.68
CA PHE A 222 9.73 -1.15 0.34
C PHE A 222 8.80 -0.91 1.55
N SER A 223 9.36 -0.43 2.65
CA SER A 223 8.62 -0.09 3.86
C SER A 223 8.40 1.40 3.95
N THR A 224 7.14 1.84 4.16
CA THR A 224 6.85 3.26 4.35
C THR A 224 7.20 3.77 5.75
N THR A 225 7.56 2.87 6.67
CA THR A 225 7.89 3.20 8.07
C THR A 225 9.33 2.86 8.45
N GLY A 226 10.11 2.28 7.53
CA GLY A 226 11.43 1.71 7.81
C GLY A 226 11.41 0.50 8.76
N THR A 227 10.24 0.03 9.20
CA THR A 227 10.08 -1.02 10.22
C THR A 227 9.09 -2.11 9.75
N PRO A 228 9.41 -2.83 8.65
CA PRO A 228 8.50 -3.81 8.07
C PRO A 228 8.34 -5.05 8.96
N CYS A 229 7.20 -5.73 8.89
CA CYS A 229 7.07 -7.06 9.49
C CYS A 229 8.03 -8.05 8.80
N GLY A 230 8.41 -9.14 9.48
CA GLY A 230 9.39 -10.09 8.93
C GLY A 230 9.02 -10.72 7.58
N TRP A 231 7.73 -10.84 7.24
CA TRP A 231 7.31 -11.27 5.89
C TRP A 231 7.59 -10.20 4.84
N CYS A 232 7.24 -8.94 5.13
CA CYS A 232 7.53 -7.84 4.22
C CYS A 232 9.02 -7.57 4.10
N ALA A 233 9.78 -7.69 5.19
CA ALA A 233 11.24 -7.61 5.19
C ALA A 233 11.86 -8.64 4.24
N MET A 234 11.30 -9.87 4.17
CA MET A 234 11.73 -10.88 3.20
C MET A 234 11.41 -10.47 1.76
N LEU A 235 10.25 -9.86 1.50
CA LEU A 235 9.94 -9.37 0.16
C LEU A 235 10.85 -8.21 -0.25
N ILE A 236 11.17 -7.32 0.71
CA ILE A 236 12.09 -6.19 0.55
C ILE A 236 13.53 -6.68 0.27
N SER A 237 13.96 -7.76 0.93
CA SER A 237 15.29 -8.35 0.76
C SER A 237 15.54 -8.95 -0.63
N ARG A 238 14.53 -9.02 -1.50
CA ARG A 238 14.69 -9.44 -2.89
C ARG A 238 15.37 -8.38 -3.75
N GLY A 239 15.45 -7.14 -3.26
CA GLY A 239 16.03 -6.01 -3.98
C GLY A 239 15.24 -5.64 -5.24
N ALA A 240 15.92 -5.00 -6.20
CA ALA A 240 15.34 -4.67 -7.51
C ALA A 240 14.96 -5.94 -8.26
N VAL A 241 13.66 -6.12 -8.46
CA VAL A 241 13.14 -7.22 -9.29
C VAL A 241 13.08 -6.74 -10.73
N TYR A 242 14.15 -6.99 -11.48
CA TYR A 242 14.20 -6.69 -12.91
C TYR A 242 13.19 -7.53 -13.69
N ARG A 243 12.64 -6.96 -14.77
CA ARG A 243 11.67 -7.64 -15.64
C ARG A 243 12.31 -8.81 -16.38
N SER A 244 12.15 -10.01 -15.84
CA SER A 244 12.25 -11.26 -16.57
C SER A 244 10.90 -11.97 -16.47
N GLU A 245 10.53 -12.79 -17.47
CA GLU A 245 9.31 -13.61 -17.40
C GLU A 245 9.26 -14.45 -16.10
N LYS A 246 10.43 -14.85 -15.59
CA LYS A 246 10.61 -15.60 -14.35
C LYS A 246 10.34 -14.78 -13.10
N SER A 247 10.63 -13.48 -13.10
CA SER A 247 10.36 -12.56 -11.98
C SER A 247 8.95 -11.97 -12.02
N ALA A 248 8.29 -11.96 -13.18
CA ALA A 248 6.90 -11.53 -13.33
C ALA A 248 5.87 -12.58 -12.84
N LYS A 249 6.26 -13.86 -12.67
CA LYS A 249 5.37 -14.97 -12.29
C LYS A 249 5.11 -15.12 -10.78
N TYR A 250 5.54 -14.18 -9.94
CA TYR A 250 5.26 -14.25 -8.51
C TYR A 250 3.90 -13.65 -8.16
N ALA A 251 2.83 -14.33 -8.58
CA ALA A 251 1.44 -14.02 -8.21
C ALA A 251 1.20 -14.05 -6.68
N GLU A 252 2.13 -14.60 -5.89
CA GLU A 252 2.09 -14.58 -4.42
C GLU A 252 2.55 -13.24 -3.81
N GLY A 253 3.23 -12.39 -4.59
CA GLY A 253 3.78 -11.10 -4.16
C GLY A 253 2.71 -10.05 -3.83
N ASP A 254 1.46 -10.24 -4.27
CA ASP A 254 0.35 -9.31 -4.08
C ASP A 254 -0.37 -9.46 -2.73
N LEU A 255 0.03 -10.44 -1.91
CA LEU A 255 -0.58 -10.67 -0.61
C LEU A 255 -0.03 -9.67 0.42
N TYR A 256 -0.56 -8.46 0.39
CA TYR A 256 -0.51 -7.55 1.54
C TYR A 256 -1.42 -8.11 2.63
N HIS A 257 -1.01 -8.00 3.90
CA HIS A 257 -1.87 -8.36 5.03
C HIS A 257 -2.55 -7.10 5.59
N ASP A 258 -3.55 -7.31 6.46
CA ASP A 258 -4.24 -6.21 7.14
C ASP A 258 -3.24 -5.40 7.99
N ASN A 259 -3.40 -4.07 8.05
CA ASN A 259 -2.44 -3.13 8.66
C ASN A 259 -1.02 -3.11 8.05
N CYS A 260 -0.82 -3.66 6.85
CA CYS A 260 0.51 -3.66 6.21
C CYS A 260 0.97 -2.25 5.79
N LYS A 261 2.15 -1.85 6.26
CA LYS A 261 2.80 -0.55 5.97
C LYS A 261 3.94 -0.68 4.95
N CYS A 262 3.75 -1.57 3.98
CA CYS A 262 4.65 -1.74 2.85
C CYS A 262 3.92 -1.40 1.56
N ASP A 263 4.70 -1.04 0.55
CA ASP A 263 4.20 -0.64 -0.76
C ASP A 263 5.17 -1.07 -1.86
N VAL A 264 4.86 -0.73 -3.10
CA VAL A 264 5.63 -1.04 -4.31
C VAL A 264 6.03 0.24 -5.03
N MET A 265 7.25 0.26 -5.57
CA MET A 265 7.78 1.39 -6.32
C MET A 265 8.41 0.92 -7.64
N PRO A 266 8.14 1.58 -8.78
CA PRO A 266 8.84 1.31 -10.03
C PRO A 266 10.30 1.78 -9.96
N VAL A 267 11.19 1.03 -10.61
CA VAL A 267 12.59 1.39 -10.80
C VAL A 267 12.84 1.63 -12.28
N PHE A 268 13.44 2.76 -12.62
CA PHE A 268 13.70 3.21 -13.99
C PHE A 268 15.18 3.15 -14.39
N SER A 269 16.09 3.00 -13.44
CA SER A 269 17.52 2.77 -13.69
C SER A 269 18.19 2.07 -12.51
N ASP A 270 19.33 1.41 -12.76
CA ASP A 270 20.15 0.82 -11.70
C ASP A 270 20.70 1.90 -10.76
N GLU A 271 21.12 3.04 -11.32
CA GLU A 271 21.57 4.21 -10.56
C GLU A 271 20.52 4.68 -9.54
N GLN A 272 19.23 4.70 -9.92
CA GLN A 272 18.15 5.03 -8.99
C GLN A 272 18.12 4.06 -7.81
N TYR A 273 18.24 2.76 -8.08
CA TYR A 273 18.21 1.72 -7.06
C TYR A 273 19.43 1.78 -6.13
N ASP A 274 20.61 2.06 -6.70
CA ASP A 274 21.88 2.04 -5.97
C ASP A 274 22.07 3.29 -5.11
N GLN A 275 21.59 4.45 -5.56
CA GLN A 275 21.91 5.74 -4.93
C GLN A 275 20.78 6.31 -4.08
N SER A 276 19.51 6.02 -4.37
CA SER A 276 18.40 6.60 -3.58
C SER A 276 18.37 6.02 -2.15
N ASP A 277 18.23 6.90 -1.17
CA ASP A 277 18.02 6.55 0.24
C ASP A 277 16.72 5.77 0.44
N MET A 278 15.74 5.94 -0.45
CA MET A 278 14.48 5.19 -0.41
C MET A 278 14.69 3.67 -0.50
N PHE A 279 15.80 3.23 -1.10
CA PHE A 279 16.14 1.81 -1.27
C PHE A 279 17.27 1.33 -0.36
N ALA A 280 17.72 2.14 0.60
CA ALA A 280 18.77 1.74 1.55
C ALA A 280 18.39 0.44 2.29
N LEU A 281 17.13 0.34 2.76
CA LEU A 281 16.63 -0.85 3.44
C LEU A 281 16.58 -2.08 2.51
N ASN A 282 16.28 -1.88 1.22
CA ASN A 282 16.32 -2.97 0.24
C ASN A 282 17.72 -3.54 0.09
N ARG A 283 18.72 -2.67 -0.04
CA ARG A 283 20.13 -3.06 -0.20
C ARG A 283 20.64 -3.77 1.07
N GLU A 284 20.38 -3.18 2.24
CA GLU A 284 20.72 -3.79 3.54
C GLU A 284 20.11 -5.20 3.68
N TYR A 285 18.81 -5.34 3.44
CA TYR A 285 18.14 -6.63 3.62
C TYR A 285 18.57 -7.66 2.57
N SER A 286 18.87 -7.23 1.34
CA SER A 286 19.42 -8.09 0.29
C SER A 286 20.75 -8.72 0.71
N GLU A 287 21.62 -7.95 1.36
CA GLU A 287 22.90 -8.43 1.89
C GLU A 287 22.73 -9.37 3.09
N LEU A 288 21.78 -9.06 3.99
CA LEU A 288 21.55 -9.83 5.22
C LEU A 288 20.83 -11.15 4.98
N TRP A 289 19.89 -11.20 4.04
CA TRP A 289 19.08 -12.40 3.78
C TRP A 289 19.91 -13.69 3.59
N PRO A 290 20.91 -13.77 2.67
CA PRO A 290 21.71 -14.98 2.48
C PRO A 290 22.59 -15.34 3.69
N GLN A 291 22.90 -14.36 4.55
CA GLN A 291 23.67 -14.60 5.78
C GLN A 291 22.79 -15.24 6.86
N VAL A 292 21.62 -14.65 7.10
CA VAL A 292 20.65 -15.11 8.12
C VAL A 292 20.03 -16.45 7.74
N THR A 293 19.84 -16.71 6.45
CA THR A 293 19.19 -17.93 5.94
C THR A 293 20.17 -18.99 5.46
N ARG A 294 21.47 -18.85 5.73
CA ARG A 294 22.50 -19.79 5.30
C ARG A 294 22.18 -21.21 5.74
N GLY A 295 22.13 -22.14 4.78
CA GLY A 295 21.81 -23.55 5.03
C GLY A 295 20.33 -23.83 5.34
N LEU A 296 19.46 -22.82 5.30
CA LEU A 296 18.02 -22.94 5.52
C LEU A 296 17.24 -22.72 4.22
N SER A 297 16.04 -23.29 4.14
CA SER A 297 15.12 -23.07 3.03
C SER A 297 13.66 -23.05 3.49
N GLY A 298 12.77 -22.60 2.60
CA GLY A 298 11.32 -22.60 2.83
C GLY A 298 10.92 -21.95 4.17
N LYS A 299 10.10 -22.67 4.95
CA LYS A 299 9.59 -22.19 6.24
C LYS A 299 10.70 -21.97 7.28
N ALA A 300 11.79 -22.73 7.23
CA ALA A 300 12.90 -22.60 8.18
C ALA A 300 13.65 -21.29 7.95
N ALA A 301 13.98 -20.97 6.70
CA ALA A 301 14.61 -19.70 6.32
C ALA A 301 13.74 -18.50 6.73
N LEU A 302 12.45 -18.55 6.42
CA LEU A 302 11.52 -17.48 6.81
C LEU A 302 11.40 -17.32 8.34
N SER A 303 11.44 -18.41 9.09
CA SER A 303 11.35 -18.37 10.56
C SER A 303 12.60 -17.74 11.18
N ALA A 304 13.79 -18.12 10.70
CA ALA A 304 15.06 -17.51 11.09
C ALA A 304 15.09 -16.01 10.76
N TRP A 305 14.68 -15.65 9.54
CA TRP A 305 14.58 -14.26 9.12
C TRP A 305 13.61 -13.44 9.99
N ARG A 306 12.42 -13.97 10.27
CA ARG A 306 11.45 -13.32 11.16
C ARG A 306 12.00 -13.12 12.57
N ALA A 307 12.79 -14.07 13.09
CA ALA A 307 13.45 -13.92 14.39
C ALA A 307 14.52 -12.83 14.36
N PHE A 308 15.35 -12.79 13.31
CA PHE A 308 16.35 -11.75 13.10
C PHE A 308 15.72 -10.35 13.03
N ILE A 309 14.68 -10.16 12.21
CA ILE A 309 14.00 -8.86 12.07
C ILE A 309 13.38 -8.40 13.39
N ARG A 310 12.74 -9.30 14.14
CA ARG A 310 12.19 -8.96 15.47
C ARG A 310 13.27 -8.51 16.43
N LYS A 311 14.42 -9.18 16.43
CA LYS A 311 15.57 -8.80 17.27
C LYS A 311 16.11 -7.43 16.86
N GLN A 312 16.38 -7.21 15.56
CA GLN A 312 16.87 -5.93 15.06
C GLN A 312 15.92 -4.77 15.45
N GLN A 313 14.61 -5.00 15.36
CA GLN A 313 13.60 -4.00 15.74
C GLN A 313 13.54 -3.75 17.25
N ALA A 314 13.69 -4.79 18.07
CA ALA A 314 13.77 -4.65 19.53
C ALA A 314 15.03 -3.85 19.91
N ASP A 315 16.19 -4.23 19.38
CA ASP A 315 17.48 -3.57 19.63
C ASP A 315 17.42 -2.08 19.20
N ALA A 316 16.82 -1.79 18.02
CA ALA A 316 16.64 -0.43 17.54
C ALA A 316 15.66 0.40 18.40
N GLN A 317 14.64 -0.24 18.97
CA GLN A 317 13.69 0.41 19.86
C GLN A 317 14.31 0.71 21.24
N GLU A 318 15.16 -0.18 21.75
CA GLU A 318 15.93 0.02 22.99
C GLU A 318 17.01 1.11 22.83
N ALA A 319 17.62 1.22 21.65
CA ALA A 319 18.61 2.24 21.35
C ALA A 319 18.01 3.64 21.10
N ARG A 320 16.69 3.76 20.91
CA ARG A 320 16.04 5.07 20.76
C ARG A 320 16.04 5.80 22.11
N PRO A 321 16.59 7.02 22.20
CA PRO A 321 16.54 7.79 23.44
C PRO A 321 15.07 8.00 23.86
N SER A 322 14.77 7.77 25.14
CA SER A 322 13.44 7.99 25.69
C SER A 322 13.06 9.46 25.49
N SER A 323 12.04 9.74 24.69
CA SER A 323 11.40 11.06 24.66
C SER A 323 10.62 11.25 25.96
N THR A 324 11.32 11.55 27.04
CA THR A 324 10.76 11.97 28.32
C THR A 324 11.36 13.31 28.69
N SER A 325 10.95 14.37 27.96
CA SER A 325 10.90 15.75 28.46
C SER A 325 10.31 16.67 27.38
N VAL A 326 8.99 16.64 27.24
CA VAL A 326 8.26 17.88 26.96
C VAL A 326 7.43 18.11 28.21
N GLN A 327 8.10 18.64 29.24
CA GLN A 327 7.41 19.29 30.34
C GLN A 327 6.86 20.60 29.79
N GLU A 328 5.58 20.79 30.04
CA GLU A 328 4.82 22.02 29.85
C GLU A 328 5.59 23.21 30.46
N ALA A 329 5.65 24.30 29.69
CA ALA A 329 5.90 25.66 30.16
C ALA A 329 4.98 26.60 29.36
#